data_AF-A0A958C093-F1
#
_entry.id   AF-A0A958C093-F1
#
_cell.length_a   1.000
_cell.length_b   1.000
_cell.length_c   1.000
_cell.angle_alpha   90.00
_cell.angle_beta   90.00
_cell.angle_gamma   90.00
#
_symmetry.space_group_name_H-M   'P 1'
#
loop_
_entity.id
_entity.type
_entity.pdbx_description
1 polymer ?
#
loop_
_entity_poly.entity_id
_entity_poly.type
_entity_poly.pdbx_seq_one_letter_code
_entity_poly.pdbx_strand_id
1 'polypeptide(L)' 'MIQITDTLFIEDSEIQIEAVRASGPGGQNVNKVATAVQLRFDVGQSPHLPEAVRERLTRLAGQRLTKEGVIIIEAQRF' A
#
# COMPACT_ATOMS: atom_id res chain seq x y z
N MET A 1 6.80 4.91 -11.28
CA MET A 1 6.03 6.12 -10.98
C MET A 1 4.56 5.79 -11.22
N ILE A 2 3.68 6.11 -10.26
CA ILE A 2 2.23 5.92 -10.38
C ILE A 2 1.59 7.28 -10.65
N GLN A 3 1.09 7.49 -11.86
CA GLN A 3 0.42 8.73 -12.23
C GLN A 3 -1.05 8.72 -11.78
N ILE A 4 -1.49 9.80 -11.11
CA ILE A 4 -2.86 9.98 -10.61
C ILE A 4 -3.60 11.01 -11.46
N THR A 5 -2.95 12.13 -11.76
CA THR A 5 -3.42 13.17 -12.69
C THR A 5 -2.25 13.65 -13.55
N ASP A 6 -2.46 14.63 -14.44
CA ASP A 6 -1.38 15.23 -15.23
C ASP A 6 -0.32 15.94 -14.38
N THR A 7 -0.64 16.30 -13.14
CA THR A 7 0.24 17.05 -12.23
C THR A 7 0.48 16.35 -10.90
N LEU A 8 -0.15 15.21 -10.66
CA LEU A 8 -0.03 14.45 -9.43
C LEU A 8 0.40 13.03 -9.74
N PHE A 9 1.51 12.63 -9.14
CA PHE A 9 2.06 11.30 -9.25
C PHE A 9 2.70 10.91 -7.93
N ILE A 10 2.93 9.61 -7.77
CA ILE A 10 3.66 9.03 -6.65
C ILE A 10 4.89 8.34 -7.24
N GLU A 11 6.07 8.68 -6.76
CA GLU A 11 7.32 8.07 -7.22
C GLU A 11 7.44 6.62 -6.72
N ASP A 12 8.14 5.77 -7.48
CA ASP A 12 8.32 4.37 -7.05
C ASP A 12 9.07 4.27 -5.72
N SER A 13 9.95 5.23 -5.43
CA SER A 13 10.67 5.32 -4.16
C SER A 13 9.76 5.58 -2.95
N GLU A 14 8.54 6.07 -3.16
CA GLU A 14 7.55 6.29 -2.11
C GLU A 14 6.74 5.03 -1.79
N ILE A 15 6.82 4.01 -2.66
CA ILE A 15 6.06 2.78 -2.55
C ILE A 15 6.99 1.63 -2.18
N GLN A 16 6.75 1.02 -1.02
CA GLN A 16 7.43 -0.20 -0.62
C GLN A 16 6.52 -1.39 -0.87
N ILE A 17 7.05 -2.44 -1.50
CA ILE A 17 6.32 -3.66 -1.83
C ILE A 17 7.08 -4.84 -1.23
N GLU A 18 6.39 -5.61 -0.40
CA GLU A 18 6.94 -6.79 0.26
C GLU A 18 6.10 -8.02 -0.06
N ALA A 19 6.75 -9.13 -0.43
CA ALA A 19 6.08 -10.41 -0.56
C ALA A 19 5.83 -11.00 0.83
N VAL A 20 4.56 -11.30 1.13
CA VAL A 20 4.15 -11.89 2.41
C VAL A 20 3.60 -13.30 2.20
N ARG A 21 3.72 -14.14 3.23
CA ARG A 21 3.14 -15.49 3.19
C ARG A 21 1.63 -15.37 3.30
N ALA A 22 0.90 -16.03 2.42
CA ALA A 22 -0.56 -16.09 2.51
C ALA A 22 -0.98 -16.90 3.75
N SER A 23 -1.78 -16.28 4.62
CA SER A 23 -2.32 -16.92 5.83
C SER A 23 -3.66 -17.58 5.49
N GLY A 24 -3.64 -18.87 5.13
CA GLY A 24 -4.85 -19.67 4.90
C GLY A 24 -4.70 -21.10 5.42
N PRO A 25 -5.78 -21.78 5.85
CA PRO A 25 -5.73 -23.16 6.32
C PRO A 25 -5.18 -24.07 5.21
N GLY A 26 -4.00 -24.66 5.47
CA GLY A 26 -3.13 -25.25 4.47
C GLY A 26 -3.62 -26.57 3.88
N GLY A 27 -3.87 -26.56 2.57
CA GLY A 27 -3.68 -27.74 1.71
C GLY A 27 -2.23 -27.82 1.23
N GLN A 28 -1.78 -29.03 0.82
CA GLN A 28 -0.38 -29.36 0.47
C GLN A 28 0.34 -28.40 -0.51
N ASN A 29 -0.37 -27.52 -1.22
CA ASN A 29 0.21 -26.57 -2.19
C ASN A 29 0.37 -25.11 -1.68
N VAL A 30 -0.15 -24.75 -0.49
CA VAL A 30 -0.12 -23.35 0.02
C VAL A 30 1.25 -22.97 0.59
N ASN A 31 2.06 -23.94 1.02
CA ASN A 31 3.35 -23.68 1.69
C ASN A 31 4.50 -23.26 0.76
N LYS A 32 4.29 -23.10 -0.57
CA LYS A 32 5.40 -22.95 -1.53
C LYS A 32 5.54 -21.59 -2.21
N VAL A 33 4.52 -20.74 -2.24
CA VAL A 33 4.61 -19.43 -2.93
C VAL A 33 4.10 -18.33 -2.01
N ALA A 34 4.91 -17.29 -1.82
CA ALA A 34 4.47 -16.01 -1.25
C ALA A 34 3.52 -15.35 -2.26
N THR A 35 2.27 -15.81 -2.28
CA THR A 35 1.25 -15.35 -3.21
C THR A 35 0.59 -14.05 -2.77
N ALA A 36 0.87 -13.61 -1.54
CA ALA A 36 0.37 -12.36 -1.01
C ALA A 36 1.46 -11.28 -1.08
N VAL A 37 1.04 -10.05 -1.32
CA VAL A 37 1.90 -8.88 -1.43
C VAL A 37 1.35 -7.80 -0.52
N GLN A 38 2.22 -7.18 0.27
CA GLN A 38 1.91 -6.00 1.06
C GLN A 38 2.56 -4.78 0.42
N LEU A 39 1.75 -3.74 0.18
CA LEU A 39 2.20 -2.43 -0.26
C LEU A 39 2.13 -1.47 0.92
N ARG A 40 3.16 -0.66 1.10
CA ARG A 40 3.25 0.41 2.10
C ARG A 40 3.51 1.73 1.39
N PHE A 41 2.74 2.75 1.74
CA PHE A 41 2.86 4.10 1.19
C PHE A 41 2.83 5.13 2.31
N ASP A 42 3.91 5.88 2.50
CA ASP A 42 3.99 6.95 3.51
C ASP A 42 3.32 8.22 2.98
N VAL A 43 2.06 8.41 3.35
CA VAL A 43 1.27 9.58 2.95
C VAL A 43 1.77 10.85 3.66
N GLY A 44 2.30 10.70 4.87
CA GLY A 44 2.79 11.80 5.71
C GLY A 44 4.08 12.41 5.17
N GLN A 45 4.91 11.64 4.47
CA GLN A 45 6.17 12.12 3.91
C GLN A 45 6.19 12.25 2.39
N SER A 46 5.09 11.92 1.70
CA SER A 46 5.01 12.08 0.24
C SER A 46 5.18 13.54 -0.18
N PRO A 47 6.23 13.88 -0.97
CA PRO A 47 6.55 15.24 -1.36
C PRO A 47 5.59 15.80 -2.43
N HIS A 48 4.95 14.92 -3.21
CA HIS A 48 4.10 15.30 -4.33
C HIS A 48 2.62 15.39 -3.97
N LEU A 49 2.21 14.99 -2.77
CA LEU A 49 0.82 15.07 -2.32
C LEU A 49 0.47 16.46 -1.77
N PRO A 50 -0.46 17.22 -2.41
CA PRO A 50 -1.01 18.44 -1.82
C PRO A 50 -1.71 18.14 -0.48
N GLU A 51 -1.68 19.09 0.45
CA GLU A 51 -2.23 18.93 1.80
C GLU A 51 -3.70 18.48 1.80
N ALA A 52 -4.55 19.10 0.98
CA ALA A 52 -5.96 18.71 0.86
C ALA A 52 -6.15 17.27 0.34
N VAL A 53 -5.25 16.80 -0.55
CA VAL A 53 -5.27 15.42 -1.05
C VAL A 53 -4.82 14.46 0.05
N ARG A 54 -3.75 14.81 0.77
CA ARG A 54 -3.25 14.06 1.93
C ARG A 54 -4.32 13.89 3.00
N GLU A 55 -4.97 14.96 3.44
CA GLU A 55 -6.06 14.89 4.43
C GLU A 55 -7.21 14.00 3.96
N ARG A 56 -7.64 14.17 2.70
CA ARG A 56 -8.70 13.35 2.12
C ARG A 56 -8.29 11.89 2.04
N LEU A 57 -7.06 11.60 1.64
CA LEU A 57 -6.53 10.25 1.50
C LEU A 57 -6.41 9.56 2.87
N THR A 58 -5.90 10.25 3.89
CA THR A 58 -5.88 9.81 5.30
C THR A 58 -7.28 9.41 5.77
N ARG A 59 -8.29 10.23 5.49
CA ARG A 59 -9.68 9.93 5.86
C ARG A 59 -10.24 8.72 5.10
N LEU A 60 -9.92 8.57 3.82
CA LEU A 60 -10.37 7.45 2.98
C LEU A 60 -9.68 6.13 3.32
N ALA A 61 -8.41 6.19 3.74
CA ALA A 61 -7.63 5.02 4.11
C ALA A 61 -8.24 4.28 5.31
N GLY A 62 -8.83 5.02 6.26
CA GLY A 62 -9.53 4.44 7.41
C GLY A 62 -8.65 3.45 8.17
N GLN A 63 -9.09 2.19 8.28
CA GLN A 63 -8.37 1.13 9.00
C GLN A 63 -7.03 0.73 8.36
N ARG A 64 -6.78 1.10 7.10
CA ARG A 64 -5.53 0.81 6.39
C ARG A 64 -4.41 1.79 6.73
N LEU A 65 -4.73 2.89 7.42
CA LEU A 65 -3.75 3.89 7.82
C LEU A 65 -3.16 3.53 9.18
N THR A 66 -1.83 3.49 9.26
CA THR A 66 -1.12 3.37 10.54
C THR A 66 -1.15 4.68 11.31
N LYS A 67 -0.82 4.61 12.61
CA LYS A 67 -0.65 5.83 13.44
C LYS A 67 0.48 6.74 12.95
N GLU A 68 1.39 6.21 12.15
CA GLU A 68 2.52 6.93 11.56
C GLU A 68 2.17 7.57 10.20
N GLY A 69 0.92 7.43 9.73
CA GLY A 69 0.48 8.00 8.45
C GLY A 69 0.85 7.16 7.23
N VAL A 70 1.17 5.87 7.44
CA VAL A 70 1.49 4.93 6.36
C VAL A 70 0.23 4.16 5.98
N ILE A 71 -0.11 4.14 4.70
CA ILE A 71 -1.17 3.27 4.16
C ILE A 71 -0.59 1.90 3.87
N ILE A 72 -1.24 0.86 4.39
CA ILE A 72 -0.91 -0.53 4.14
C ILE A 72 -2.03 -1.18 3.32
N ILE A 73 -1.68 -1.78 2.18
CA ILE A 73 -2.60 -2.50 1.30
C ILE A 73 -2.08 -3.93 1.15
N GLU A 74 -2.93 -4.91 1.43
CA GLU A 74 -2.63 -6.32 1.22
C GLU A 74 -3.39 -6.86 0.02
N ALA A 75 -2.65 -7.45 -0.92
CA ALA A 75 -3.18 -8.13 -2.08
C ALA A 75 -2.86 -9.62 -1.97
N GLN A 76 -3.89 -10.46 -1.89
CA GLN A 76 -3.75 -11.92 -1.70
C GLN A 76 -4.60 -12.76 -2.66
N ARG A 77 -5.27 -12.12 -3.63
CA ARG A 77 -6.16 -12.77 -4.59
C ARG A 77 -5.71 -12.44 -6.01
N PHE A 78 -5.51 -13.47 -6.80
CA PHE A 78 -5.22 -13.47 -8.24
C PHE A 78 -6.31 -14.28 -8.95
#